data_AF-A0A8S3CMC4-F1
#
_entry.id   AF-A0A8S3CMC4-F1
#
_cell.length_a   1.000
_cell.length_b   1.000
_cell.length_c   1.000
_cell.angle_alpha   90.00
_cell.angle_beta   90.00
_cell.angle_gamma   90.00
#
_symmetry.space_group_name_H-M   'P 1'
#
loop_
_entity.id
_entity.type
_entity.pdbx_description
1 polymer ?
#
loop_
_entity_poly.entity_id
_entity_poly.type
_entity_poly.pdbx_seq_one_letter_code
_entity_poly.pdbx_strand_id
1 'polypeptide(L)'
;MMPKRETVQLAYLYFIPKPRKAETPLRPIVSSMNMPTTGISKLLDKLIRPIFDKYACSTTIIDGVDLIHRFEGYTTNRMLPLGMQQFRV
;
A
#
# COMPACT_ATOMS: atom_id res chain seq x y z
N MET A 1 9.23 20.71 4.36
CA MET A 1 8.92 21.86 5.23
C MET A 1 7.98 21.37 6.32
N MET A 2 8.33 21.54 7.61
CA MET A 2 7.40 21.20 8.70
C MET A 2 6.32 22.30 8.79
N PRO A 3 5.04 21.95 8.99
CA PRO A 3 3.99 22.93 9.18
C PRO A 3 4.23 23.75 10.45
N LYS A 4 3.92 25.05 10.42
CA LYS A 4 3.99 25.90 11.61
C LYS A 4 2.96 25.43 12.62
N ARG A 5 3.33 25.28 13.89
CA ARG A 5 2.44 24.73 14.95
C ARG A 5 1.09 25.45 15.02
N GLU A 6 1.11 26.76 14.85
CA GLU A 6 -0.06 27.65 14.87
C GLU A 6 -1.06 27.39 13.73
N THR A 7 -0.61 26.74 12.65
CA THR A 7 -1.42 26.48 11.45
C THR A 7 -1.99 25.06 11.41
N VAL A 8 -1.60 24.20 12.35
CA VAL A 8 -2.08 22.81 12.42
C VAL A 8 -3.45 22.80 13.06
N GLN A 9 -4.45 22.31 12.32
CA GLN A 9 -5.79 22.11 12.88
C GLN A 9 -5.93 20.71 13.48
N LEU A 10 -6.69 20.62 14.58
CA LEU A 10 -7.02 19.32 15.18
C LEU A 10 -7.78 18.46 14.16
N ALA A 11 -7.52 17.14 14.20
CA ALA A 11 -8.24 16.22 13.36
C ALA A 11 -9.73 16.20 13.74
N TYR A 12 -10.61 16.25 12.73
CA TYR A 12 -12.05 16.12 12.90
C TYR A 12 -12.55 14.89 12.15
N LEU A 13 -13.53 14.22 12.76
CA LEU A 13 -14.20 13.06 12.21
C LEU A 13 -15.48 13.50 11.50
N TYR A 14 -15.65 13.12 10.24
CA TYR A 14 -16.90 13.29 9.51
C TYR A 14 -17.21 12.04 8.68
N PHE A 15 -18.44 11.96 8.19
CA PHE A 15 -18.95 10.77 7.51
C PHE A 15 -19.41 11.11 6.11
N ILE A 16 -18.86 10.43 5.10
CA ILE A 16 -19.26 10.63 3.70
C ILE A 16 -20.35 9.60 3.33
N PRO A 17 -21.54 10.05 2.87
CA PRO A 17 -22.59 9.16 2.40
C PRO A 17 -22.21 8.47 1.09
N LYS A 18 -22.67 7.24 0.91
CA LYS A 18 -22.56 6.48 -0.34
C LYS A 18 -23.93 6.50 -1.04
N PRO A 19 -24.23 7.52 -1.86
CA PRO A 19 -25.58 7.73 -2.41
C PRO A 19 -26.09 6.57 -3.26
N ARG A 20 -25.19 5.74 -3.80
CA ARG A 20 -25.53 4.58 -4.64
C ARG A 20 -25.69 3.25 -3.88
N LYS A 21 -25.60 3.24 -2.55
CA LYS A 21 -25.71 2.03 -1.73
C LYS A 21 -26.50 2.33 -0.45
N ALA A 22 -27.83 2.23 -0.55
CA ALA A 22 -28.71 2.28 0.61
C ALA A 22 -28.26 1.24 1.67
N GLU A 23 -28.42 1.57 2.94
CA GLU A 23 -28.04 0.75 4.11
C GLU A 23 -26.54 0.47 4.32
N THR A 24 -25.66 0.97 3.45
CA THR A 24 -24.22 0.85 3.73
C THR A 24 -23.78 1.89 4.76
N PRO A 25 -22.97 1.49 5.76
CA PRO A 25 -22.45 2.44 6.73
C PRO A 25 -21.64 3.52 6.01
N LEU A 26 -21.82 4.76 6.48
CA LEU A 26 -21.11 5.92 5.98
C LEU A 26 -19.60 5.68 6.07
N ARG A 27 -18.84 6.22 5.12
CA ARG A 27 -17.37 6.11 5.20
C ARG A 27 -16.88 7.11 6.26
N PRO A 28 -16.35 6.66 7.41
CA PRO A 28 -15.72 7.57 8.35
C PRO A 28 -14.45 8.15 7.71
N ILE A 29 -14.29 9.46 7.80
CA ILE A 29 -13.10 10.18 7.36
C ILE A 29 -12.58 10.99 8.52
N VAL A 30 -11.31 10.81 8.82
CA VAL A 30 -10.56 11.69 9.72
C VAL A 30 -9.78 12.66 8.84
N SER A 31 -10.05 13.95 8.96
CA SER A 31 -9.36 15.01 8.20
C SER A 31 -8.73 16.03 9.14
N SER A 32 -7.61 16.59 8.74
CA SER A 32 -6.90 17.64 9.46
C SER A 32 -6.16 18.51 8.43
N MET A 33 -6.20 19.83 8.62
CA MET A 33 -5.44 20.77 7.80
C MET A 33 -4.02 20.95 8.35
N ASN A 34 -3.04 20.99 7.43
CA ASN A 34 -1.62 21.19 7.74
C ASN A 34 -1.03 20.16 8.70
N MET A 35 -1.66 18.99 8.81
CA MET A 35 -1.15 17.88 9.61
C MET A 35 0.19 17.42 9.03
N PRO A 36 1.19 17.07 9.86
CA PRO A 36 2.46 16.55 9.36
C PRO A 36 2.31 15.09 8.91
N THR A 37 1.27 14.76 8.12
CA THR A 37 1.01 13.41 7.58
C THR A 37 2.26 12.90 6.86
N THR A 38 2.90 13.72 6.05
CA THR A 38 4.18 13.36 5.41
C THR A 38 5.28 13.03 6.44
N GLY A 39 5.31 13.73 7.57
CA GLY A 39 6.26 13.47 8.65
C GLY A 39 5.97 12.15 9.37
N ILE A 40 4.70 11.90 9.69
CA ILE A 40 4.23 10.65 10.30
C ILE A 40 4.45 9.48 9.35
N SER A 41 4.09 9.61 8.06
CA SER A 41 4.33 8.59 7.04
C SER A 41 5.81 8.28 6.90
N LYS A 42 6.69 9.30 6.88
CA LYS A 42 8.15 9.08 6.87
C LYS A 42 8.67 8.40 8.14
N LEU A 43 8.10 8.72 9.29
CA LEU A 43 8.46 8.07 10.55
C LEU A 43 8.03 6.60 10.56
N LEU A 44 6.79 6.33 10.18
CA LEU A 44 6.25 4.97 10.07
C LEU A 44 7.02 4.15 9.04
N ASP A 45 7.30 4.73 7.87
CA ASP A 45 8.15 4.10 6.85
C ASP A 45 9.52 3.74 7.46
N LYS A 46 10.21 4.67 8.12
CA LYS A 46 11.50 4.37 8.78
C LYS A 46 11.42 3.25 9.81
N LEU A 47 10.33 3.15 10.57
CA LEU A 47 10.14 2.10 11.59
C LEU A 47 9.86 0.73 10.96
N ILE A 48 9.05 0.70 9.91
CA ILE A 48 8.57 -0.54 9.29
C ILE A 48 9.57 -1.04 8.23
N ARG A 49 10.32 -0.13 7.59
CA ARG A 49 11.21 -0.44 6.46
C ARG A 49 12.22 -1.56 6.75
N PRO A 50 12.89 -1.64 7.90
CA PRO A 50 13.81 -2.75 8.19
C PRO A 50 13.10 -4.11 8.26
N ILE A 51 11.85 -4.14 8.75
CA ILE A 51 11.04 -5.36 8.82
C ILE A 51 10.59 -5.75 7.41
N PHE A 52 10.14 -4.77 6.63
CA PHE A 52 9.79 -4.95 5.23
C PHE A 52 10.96 -5.49 4.41
N ASP A 53 12.13 -4.85 4.48
CA ASP A 53 13.31 -5.26 3.71
C ASP A 53 13.79 -6.67 4.10
N LYS A 54 13.68 -7.04 5.39
CA LYS A 54 14.10 -8.35 5.89
C LYS A 54 13.17 -9.50 5.50
N TYR A 55 11.85 -9.26 5.49
CA TYR A 55 10.86 -10.33 5.34
C TYR A 55 10.01 -10.19 4.09
N ALA A 56 9.53 -8.98 3.78
CA ALA A 56 8.60 -8.78 2.68
C ALA A 56 9.30 -8.88 1.32
N CYS A 57 10.54 -8.42 1.18
CA CYS A 57 11.27 -8.50 -0.09
C CYS A 57 11.50 -9.94 -0.57
N SER A 58 11.61 -10.91 0.34
CA SER A 58 11.77 -12.32 -0.03
C SER A 58 10.44 -13.00 -0.33
N THR A 59 9.37 -12.66 0.40
CA THR A 59 8.07 -13.33 0.31
C THR A 59 7.06 -12.65 -0.61
N THR A 60 7.31 -11.41 -1.01
CA THR A 60 6.33 -10.55 -1.67
C THR A 60 6.94 -9.98 -2.93
N ILE A 61 6.11 -9.86 -3.97
CA ILE A 61 6.49 -9.25 -5.24
C ILE A 61 6.63 -7.75 -5.01
N ILE A 62 7.81 -7.20 -5.30
CA ILE A 62 8.14 -5.81 -5.01
C ILE A 62 7.62 -4.89 -6.12
N ASP A 63 7.73 -5.33 -7.37
CA ASP A 63 7.22 -4.64 -8.55
C ASP A 63 6.97 -5.60 -9.73
N GLY A 64 6.53 -5.07 -10.86
CA GLY A 64 6.21 -5.87 -12.04
C GLY A 64 7.43 -6.50 -12.73
N VAL A 65 8.63 -5.94 -12.57
CA VAL A 65 9.86 -6.47 -13.16
C VAL A 65 10.39 -7.63 -12.29
N ASP A 66 10.38 -7.44 -10.96
CA ASP A 66 10.64 -8.50 -9.97
C ASP A 66 9.67 -9.67 -10.16
N LEU A 67 8.41 -9.39 -10.49
CA LEU A 67 7.43 -10.42 -10.85
C LEU A 67 7.88 -11.25 -12.05
N ILE A 68 8.20 -10.61 -13.18
CA ILE A 68 8.56 -11.30 -14.42
C ILE A 68 9.81 -12.16 -14.21
N HIS A 69 10.85 -11.62 -13.58
CA HIS A 69 12.08 -12.37 -13.30
C HIS A 69 11.86 -13.59 -12.40
N ARG A 70 11.00 -13.47 -11.37
CA ARG A 70 10.62 -14.63 -10.55
C ARG A 70 9.85 -15.67 -11.37
N PHE A 71 8.93 -15.24 -12.23
CA PHE A 71 8.19 -16.12 -13.13
C PHE A 71 9.10 -16.88 -14.10
N GLU A 72 10.08 -16.21 -14.70
CA GLU A 72 11.11 -16.83 -15.55
C GLU A 72 11.89 -17.91 -14.78
N GLY A 73 12.28 -17.63 -13.53
CA GLY A 73 12.90 -18.62 -12.65
C GLY A 73 12.02 -19.84 -12.37
N TYR A 74 10.72 -19.65 -12.17
CA TYR A 74 9.77 -20.76 -11.97
C TYR A 74 9.53 -21.60 -13.22
N THR A 75 9.49 -20.98 -14.41
CA THR A 75 9.38 -21.70 -15.69
C THR A 75 10.62 -22.55 -15.97
N THR A 76 11.81 -22.01 -15.66
CA THR A 76 13.09 -22.70 -15.85
C THR A 76 13.25 -23.89 -14.89
N ASN A 77 12.78 -23.76 -13.65
CA ASN A 77 12.85 -24.81 -12.62
C ASN A 77 11.70 -25.83 -12.66
N ARG A 78 10.80 -25.78 -13.67
CA ARG A 78 9.61 -26.66 -13.83
C ARG A 78 8.72 -26.75 -12.57
N MET A 79 8.70 -25.72 -11.73
CA MET A 79 7.91 -25.69 -10.50
C MET A 79 6.48 -25.17 -10.70
N LEU A 80 6.13 -24.74 -11.92
CA LEU A 80 4.75 -24.42 -12.27
C LEU A 80 3.98 -25.70 -12.58
N PRO A 81 2.77 -25.91 -12.02
CA PRO A 81 1.92 -27.00 -12.43
C PRO A 81 1.69 -26.91 -13.94
N LEU A 82 1.83 -28.04 -14.63
CA LEU A 82 1.86 -28.24 -16.09
C LEU A 82 0.63 -27.70 -16.88
N GLY A 83 -0.23 -26.87 -16.29
CA GLY A 83 -1.46 -26.34 -16.87
C GLY A 83 -1.44 -24.89 -17.36
N MET A 84 -0.35 -24.13 -17.20
CA MET A 84 -0.27 -22.72 -17.65
C MET A 84 0.78 -22.47 -18.75
N GLN A 85 0.87 -23.37 -19.75
CA GLN A 85 1.78 -23.20 -20.89
C GLN A 85 1.19 -22.46 -22.11
N GLN A 86 0.08 -21.71 -21.97
CA GLN A 86 -0.50 -21.01 -23.14
C GLN A 86 -0.94 -19.60 -22.82
N PHE A 87 0.02 -18.68 -22.70
CA PHE A 87 -0.19 -17.31 -23.15
C PHE A 87 1.06 -16.87 -23.92
N ARG A 88 1.07 -17.16 -25.22
CA ARG A 88 1.89 -16.42 -26.19
C ARG A 88 1.07 -15.20 -26.61
N VAL A 89 1.64 -14.01 -26.43
CA VAL A 89 1.24 -12.80 -27.17
C VAL A 89 1.86 -12.88 -28.56
#